data_AF-A0A938GVC0-F1
#
_entry.id   AF-A0A938GVC0-F1
#
_cell.length_a   1.000
_cell.length_b   1.000
_cell.length_c   1.000
_cell.angle_alpha   90.00
_cell.angle_beta   90.00
_cell.angle_gamma   90.00
#
_symmetry.space_group_name_H-M   'P 1'
#
loop_
_entity.id
_entity.type
_entity.pdbx_description
1 polymer ?
#
loop_
_entity_poly.entity_id
_entity_poly.type
_entity_poly.pdbx_seq_one_letter_code
_entity_poly.pdbx_strand_id
1 'polypeptide(L)'
;MNQDRQGDDKRPYFHVALNLPHAGRVARRIVPLLPAHRAAGDADVESAQQVVFELVELLDPCLDSSENPPGPTSARLRDRAAVLGRKLVDHIERGGFGHDRLGQCVRNLFECLELGLEGADISL
;
A
#
# COMPACT_ATOMS: atom_id res chain seq x y z
N MET A 1 18.89 23.82 -30.10
CA MET A 1 19.16 23.97 -28.65
C MET A 1 17.89 24.51 -28.02
N ASN A 2 16.97 23.61 -27.69
CA ASN A 2 16.67 23.13 -26.33
C ASN A 2 16.08 24.22 -25.43
N GLN A 3 14.75 24.18 -25.26
CA GLN A 3 14.07 24.67 -24.07
C GLN A 3 13.03 23.62 -23.63
N ASP A 4 13.45 22.91 -22.57
CA ASP A 4 12.70 22.49 -21.39
C ASP A 4 11.36 21.75 -21.56
N ARG A 5 11.47 20.41 -21.52
CA ARG A 5 10.43 19.52 -21.01
C ARG A 5 10.50 19.50 -19.48
N GLN A 6 9.58 20.15 -18.79
CA GLN A 6 9.30 19.90 -17.38
C GLN A 6 7.82 20.22 -17.09
N GLY A 7 6.94 19.32 -17.53
CA GLY A 7 5.65 19.15 -16.87
C GLY A 7 5.85 18.11 -15.79
N ASP A 8 6.35 18.53 -14.62
CA ASP A 8 6.34 17.69 -13.43
C ASP A 8 4.88 17.36 -13.12
N ASP A 9 4.55 16.08 -13.23
CA ASP A 9 3.24 15.49 -12.96
C ASP A 9 2.91 15.69 -11.47
N LYS A 10 2.42 16.89 -11.10
CA LYS A 10 2.03 17.28 -9.73
C LYS A 10 0.77 16.54 -9.31
N ARG A 11 0.84 15.22 -9.18
CA ARG A 11 -0.20 14.47 -8.49
C ARG A 11 -0.15 14.80 -7.00
N PRO A 12 -1.29 15.14 -6.38
CA PRO A 12 -1.31 15.46 -4.95
C PRO A 12 -0.97 14.20 -4.13
N TYR A 13 0.03 14.31 -3.27
CA TYR A 13 0.36 13.33 -2.24
C TYR A 13 0.53 14.03 -0.90
N PHE A 14 0.27 13.32 0.20
CA PHE A 14 0.58 13.83 1.52
C PHE A 14 1.98 13.38 1.97
N HIS A 15 2.82 14.34 2.38
CA HIS A 15 4.04 14.01 3.09
C HIS A 15 3.70 13.82 4.58
N VAL A 16 3.37 12.58 4.95
CA VAL A 16 3.11 12.17 6.33
C VAL A 16 4.37 11.55 6.90
N ALA A 17 4.66 11.80 8.17
CA ALA A 17 5.68 11.04 8.90
C ALA A 17 5.26 9.57 9.06
N LEU A 18 6.22 8.67 9.26
CA LEU A 18 5.96 7.25 9.42
C LEU A 18 4.84 7.01 10.44
N ASN A 19 3.83 6.22 10.07
CA ASN A 19 2.70 5.91 10.92
C ASN A 19 2.27 4.44 10.74
N LEU A 20 3.05 3.53 11.33
CA LEU A 20 2.81 2.09 11.28
C LEU A 20 1.48 1.67 11.93
N PRO A 21 1.03 2.27 13.05
CA PRO A 21 -0.30 1.99 13.58
C PRO A 21 -1.41 2.32 12.58
N HIS A 22 -1.29 3.44 11.86
CA HIS A 22 -2.27 3.80 10.84
C HIS A 22 -2.16 2.92 9.60
N ALA A 23 -0.94 2.59 9.16
CA ALA A 23 -0.69 1.65 8.06
C ALA A 23 -1.40 0.31 8.32
N GLY A 24 -1.34 -0.22 9.54
CA GLY A 24 -2.05 -1.46 9.90
C GLY A 24 -3.57 -1.33 9.78
N ARG A 25 -4.15 -0.19 10.20
CA ARG A 25 -5.59 0.07 10.02
C ARG A 25 -5.98 0.16 8.56
N VAL A 26 -5.12 0.75 7.72
CA VAL A 26 -5.31 0.82 6.27
C VAL A 26 -5.22 -0.58 5.66
N ALA A 27 -4.24 -1.40 6.04
CA ALA A 27 -4.12 -2.79 5.57
C ALA A 27 -5.40 -3.61 5.85
N ARG A 28 -5.97 -3.50 7.06
CA ARG A 28 -7.26 -4.14 7.39
C ARG A 28 -8.44 -3.62 6.57
N ARG A 29 -8.41 -2.36 6.13
CA ARG A 29 -9.44 -1.78 5.25
C ARG A 29 -9.32 -2.25 3.81
N ILE A 30 -8.14 -2.67 3.37
CA ILE A 30 -7.92 -3.22 2.02
C ILE A 30 -8.57 -4.60 1.89
N VAL A 31 -8.51 -5.45 2.92
CA VAL A 31 -9.08 -6.82 2.91
C VAL A 31 -10.49 -6.89 2.31
N PRO A 32 -11.50 -6.14 2.80
CA PRO A 32 -12.86 -6.22 2.26
C PRO A 32 -13.06 -5.54 0.90
N LEU A 33 -12.04 -4.84 0.37
CA LEU A 33 -12.08 -4.22 -0.95
C LEU A 33 -11.57 -5.14 -2.05
N LEU A 34 -10.84 -6.21 -1.69
CA LEU A 34 -10.45 -7.22 -2.65
C LEU A 34 -11.68 -8.02 -3.09
N PRO A 35 -11.75 -8.42 -4.38
CA PRO A 35 -12.82 -9.26 -4.85
C PRO A 35 -12.84 -10.59 -4.09
N ALA A 36 -14.03 -11.12 -3.85
CA ALA A 36 -14.18 -12.46 -3.30
C ALA A 36 -13.63 -13.47 -4.32
N HIS A 37 -12.92 -14.49 -3.84
CA HIS A 37 -12.41 -15.55 -4.70
C HIS A 37 -13.57 -16.22 -5.43
N ARG A 38 -13.64 -16.06 -6.76
CA ARG A 38 -14.69 -16.65 -7.60
C ARG A 38 -14.08 -17.68 -8.53
N ALA A 39 -14.26 -18.95 -8.17
CA ALA A 39 -13.92 -20.12 -8.97
C ALA A 39 -12.45 -20.21 -9.44
N ALA A 40 -12.04 -21.40 -9.86
CA ALA A 40 -10.68 -21.67 -10.29
C ALA A 40 -10.28 -20.78 -11.48
N GLY A 41 -9.27 -19.94 -11.32
CA GLY A 41 -8.71 -19.12 -12.41
C GLY A 41 -8.09 -17.79 -11.99
N ASP A 42 -8.40 -17.28 -10.80
CA ASP A 42 -8.03 -15.92 -10.41
C ASP A 42 -6.81 -15.88 -9.45
N ALA A 43 -5.67 -16.37 -9.94
CA ALA A 43 -4.44 -16.52 -9.16
C ALA A 43 -3.89 -15.18 -8.63
N ASP A 44 -4.11 -14.07 -9.36
CA ASP A 44 -3.70 -12.74 -8.91
C ASP A 44 -4.60 -12.22 -7.78
N VAL A 45 -5.90 -12.55 -7.76
CA VAL A 45 -6.80 -12.25 -6.62
C VAL A 45 -6.39 -13.03 -5.37
N GLU A 46 -6.11 -14.33 -5.51
CA GLU A 46 -5.63 -15.16 -4.41
C GLU A 46 -4.30 -14.65 -3.85
N SER A 47 -3.37 -14.31 -4.75
CA SER A 47 -2.06 -13.76 -4.35
C SER A 47 -2.20 -12.39 -3.68
N ALA A 48 -3.08 -11.51 -4.18
CA ALA A 48 -3.35 -10.22 -3.54
C ALA A 48 -3.96 -10.39 -2.14
N GLN A 49 -4.90 -11.33 -1.97
CA GLN A 49 -5.46 -11.66 -0.66
C GLN A 49 -4.37 -12.13 0.30
N GLN A 50 -3.53 -13.07 -0.12
CA GLN A 50 -2.41 -13.57 0.67
C GLN A 50 -1.44 -12.45 1.08
N VAL A 51 -1.06 -11.58 0.13
CA VAL A 51 -0.16 -10.45 0.40
C VAL A 51 -0.78 -9.46 1.39
N VAL A 52 -2.09 -9.18 1.30
CA VAL A 52 -2.77 -8.32 2.26
C VAL A 52 -2.84 -8.97 3.65
N PHE A 53 -3.06 -10.27 3.75
CA PHE A 53 -3.00 -10.97 5.03
C PHE A 53 -1.60 -10.89 5.65
N GLU A 54 -0.54 -11.13 4.89
CA GLU A 54 0.83 -10.96 5.35
C GLU A 54 1.12 -9.52 5.81
N LEU A 55 0.58 -8.51 5.11
CA LEU A 55 0.70 -7.12 5.50
C LEU A 55 -0.03 -6.82 6.82
N VAL A 56 -1.23 -7.39 7.01
CA VAL A 56 -1.98 -7.27 8.26
C VAL A 56 -1.22 -7.91 9.41
N GLU A 57 -0.73 -9.14 9.24
CA GLU A 57 0.05 -9.85 10.27
C GLU A 57 1.34 -9.12 10.63
N LEU A 58 2.05 -8.57 9.62
CA LEU A 58 3.27 -7.79 9.83
C LEU A 58 3.03 -6.54 10.69
N LEU A 59 1.89 -5.87 10.48
CA LEU A 59 1.56 -4.60 11.13
C LEU A 59 0.67 -4.77 12.37
N ASP A 60 0.17 -5.97 12.63
CA ASP A 60 -0.69 -6.28 13.77
C ASP A 60 -0.08 -5.83 15.12
N PRO A 61 1.23 -6.05 15.39
CA PRO A 61 1.85 -5.59 16.63
C PRO A 61 1.85 -4.06 16.82
N CYS A 62 1.65 -3.29 15.74
CA CYS A 62 1.61 -1.83 15.79
C CYS A 62 0.19 -1.28 15.97
N LEU A 63 -0.85 -2.09 15.80
CA LEU A 63 -2.24 -1.59 15.72
C LEU A 63 -2.76 -1.00 17.02
N ASP A 64 -2.44 -1.64 18.13
CA ASP A 64 -2.87 -1.22 19.47
C ASP A 64 -1.96 -0.14 20.07
N SER A 65 -0.87 0.21 19.37
CA SER A 65 0.04 1.28 19.75
C SER A 65 -0.42 2.63 19.21
N SER A 66 -0.22 3.71 19.98
CA SER A 66 -0.36 5.08 19.49
C SER A 66 0.88 5.58 18.74
N GLU A 67 2.02 4.90 18.92
CA GLU A 67 3.32 5.31 18.41
C GLU A 67 3.99 4.19 17.60
N ASN A 68 4.92 4.57 16.72
CA ASN A 68 5.77 3.59 16.03
C ASN A 68 6.69 2.88 17.04
N PRO A 69 7.02 1.59 16.81
CA PRO A 69 8.07 0.94 17.58
C PRO A 69 9.40 1.69 17.46
N PRO A 70 10.25 1.68 18.50
CA PRO A 70 11.44 2.50 18.54
C PRO A 70 12.53 2.03 17.58
N GLY A 71 13.28 3.00 17.06
CA GLY A 71 14.57 2.78 16.42
C GLY A 71 14.53 1.86 15.19
N PRO A 72 15.48 0.91 15.04
CA PRO A 72 15.60 0.10 13.83
C PRO A 72 14.38 -0.77 13.49
N THR A 73 13.50 -1.03 14.46
CA THR A 73 12.31 -1.86 14.26
C THR A 73 11.30 -1.18 13.34
N SER A 74 11.05 0.12 13.50
CA SER A 74 10.11 0.86 12.64
C SER A 74 10.59 0.91 11.19
N ALA A 75 11.88 1.17 10.97
CA ALA A 75 12.48 1.13 9.64
C ALA A 75 12.32 -0.24 8.97
N ARG A 76 12.61 -1.33 9.69
CA ARG A 76 12.46 -2.70 9.16
C ARG A 76 11.01 -3.05 8.82
N LEU A 77 10.06 -2.67 9.68
CA LEU A 77 8.63 -2.89 9.43
C LEU A 77 8.14 -2.07 8.23
N ARG A 78 8.56 -0.80 8.15
CA ARG A 78 8.27 0.08 7.00
C ARG A 78 8.75 -0.55 5.70
N ASP A 79 10.03 -0.94 5.64
CA ASP A 79 10.63 -1.47 4.42
C ASP A 79 9.96 -2.78 3.98
N ARG A 80 9.63 -3.67 4.93
CA ARG A 80 8.88 -4.90 4.65
C ARG A 80 7.46 -4.61 4.18
N ALA A 81 6.76 -3.69 4.84
CA ALA A 81 5.41 -3.28 4.45
C ALA A 81 5.40 -2.66 3.05
N ALA A 82 6.41 -1.88 2.70
CA ALA A 82 6.56 -1.30 1.36
C ALA A 82 6.77 -2.37 0.28
N VAL A 83 7.55 -3.42 0.56
CA VAL A 83 7.72 -4.55 -0.36
C VAL A 83 6.39 -5.28 -0.59
N LEU A 84 5.64 -5.56 0.48
CA LEU A 84 4.32 -6.19 0.36
C LEU A 84 3.32 -5.27 -0.36
N GLY A 85 3.35 -3.97 -0.08
CA GLY A 85 2.51 -2.98 -0.74
C GLY A 85 2.74 -2.94 -2.26
N ARG A 86 3.99 -3.00 -2.72
CA ARG A 86 4.31 -3.08 -4.15
C ARG A 86 3.82 -4.38 -4.78
N LYS A 87 4.07 -5.52 -4.13
CA LYS A 87 3.55 -6.83 -4.60
C LYS A 87 2.04 -6.83 -4.74
N LEU A 88 1.35 -6.20 -3.78
CA LEU A 88 -0.10 -6.06 -3.83
C LEU A 88 -0.52 -5.26 -5.08
N VAL A 89 0.11 -4.12 -5.34
CA VAL A 89 -0.14 -3.31 -6.54
C VAL A 89 0.06 -4.17 -7.80
N ASP A 90 1.17 -4.90 -7.90
CA ASP A 90 1.47 -5.75 -9.06
C ASP A 90 0.36 -6.77 -9.32
N HIS A 91 -0.17 -7.42 -8.27
CA HIS A 91 -1.29 -8.37 -8.41
C HIS A 91 -2.60 -7.69 -8.78
N ILE A 92 -2.91 -6.51 -8.21
CA ILE A 92 -4.12 -5.75 -8.55
C ILE A 92 -4.09 -5.34 -10.03
N GLU A 93 -2.96 -4.82 -10.51
CA GLU A 93 -2.79 -4.39 -11.90
C GLU A 93 -2.86 -5.58 -12.86
N ARG A 94 -2.14 -6.68 -12.57
CA ARG A 94 -2.14 -7.88 -13.40
C ARG A 94 -3.51 -8.57 -13.46
N GLY A 95 -4.24 -8.58 -12.35
CA GLY A 95 -5.60 -9.13 -12.28
C GLY A 95 -6.69 -8.18 -12.78
N GLY A 96 -6.37 -6.89 -13.01
CA GLY A 96 -7.33 -5.92 -13.56
C GLY A 96 -8.55 -5.65 -12.66
N PHE A 97 -8.39 -5.77 -11.34
CA PHE A 97 -9.48 -5.59 -10.37
C PHE A 97 -9.31 -4.33 -9.49
N GLY A 98 -8.44 -3.41 -9.92
CA GLY A 98 -8.32 -2.08 -9.34
C GLY A 98 -9.63 -1.28 -9.46
N HIS A 99 -9.88 -0.45 -8.45
CA HIS A 99 -10.99 0.49 -8.44
C HIS A 99 -10.70 1.65 -7.47
N ASP A 100 -11.34 2.81 -7.66
CA ASP A 100 -11.04 4.06 -6.94
C ASP A 100 -10.82 3.90 -5.43
N ARG A 101 -11.74 3.21 -4.75
CA ARG A 101 -11.67 3.01 -3.30
C ARG A 101 -10.48 2.14 -2.87
N LEU A 102 -10.13 1.11 -3.65
CA LEU A 102 -8.96 0.26 -3.40
C LEU A 102 -7.68 1.04 -3.68
N GLY A 103 -7.63 1.76 -4.80
CA GLY A 103 -6.53 2.65 -5.13
C GLY A 103 -6.27 3.67 -4.03
N GLN A 104 -7.30 4.36 -3.53
CA GLN A 104 -7.14 5.30 -2.42
C GLN A 104 -6.61 4.64 -1.13
N CYS A 105 -7.06 3.43 -0.79
CA CYS A 105 -6.53 2.72 0.36
C CYS A 105 -5.05 2.34 0.19
N VAL A 106 -4.65 1.92 -1.01
CA VAL A 106 -3.25 1.62 -1.32
C VAL A 106 -2.41 2.90 -1.25
N ARG A 107 -2.86 4.02 -1.82
CA ARG A 107 -2.15 5.32 -1.69
C ARG A 107 -1.94 5.71 -0.23
N ASN A 108 -3.00 5.63 0.58
CA ASN A 108 -2.93 5.93 2.01
C ASN A 108 -1.93 5.01 2.75
N LEU A 109 -1.81 3.74 2.33
CA LEU A 109 -0.81 2.83 2.87
C LEU A 109 0.60 3.37 2.61
N PHE A 110 0.92 3.72 1.36
CA PHE A 110 2.23 4.26 1.01
C PHE A 110 2.52 5.60 1.71
N GLU A 111 1.54 6.49 1.83
CA GLU A 111 1.68 7.73 2.62
C GLU A 111 2.04 7.45 4.08
N CYS A 112 1.37 6.48 4.72
CA CYS A 112 1.69 6.07 6.10
C CYS A 112 3.10 5.48 6.24
N LEU A 113 3.70 5.00 5.15
CA LEU A 113 5.04 4.44 5.09
C LEU A 113 6.10 5.47 4.68
N GLU A 114 5.76 6.76 4.63
CA GLU A 114 6.62 7.85 4.13
C GLU A 114 6.98 7.74 2.65
N LEU A 115 6.16 7.01 1.89
CA LEU A 115 6.32 6.75 0.45
C LEU A 115 5.21 7.43 -0.37
N GLY A 116 4.71 8.58 0.09
CA GLY A 116 3.57 9.26 -0.54
C GLY A 116 3.76 9.59 -2.02
N LEU A 117 4.99 9.91 -2.45
CA LEU A 117 5.32 10.10 -3.87
C LEU A 117 5.04 8.85 -4.69
N GLU A 118 5.57 7.70 -4.25
CA GLU A 118 5.33 6.41 -4.90
C GLU A 118 3.83 6.05 -4.88
N GLY A 119 3.15 6.35 -3.76
CA GLY A 119 1.71 6.25 -3.64
C GLY A 119 0.96 7.02 -4.74
N ALA A 120 1.32 8.27 -5.01
CA ALA A 120 0.66 9.08 -6.02
C ALA A 120 0.91 8.61 -7.46
N ASP A 121 2.04 7.94 -7.71
CA ASP A 121 2.34 7.36 -9.02
C ASP A 121 1.48 6.13 -9.33
N ILE A 122 1.00 5.42 -8.30
CA ILE A 122 0.12 4.26 -8.42
C ILE A 122 -1.25 4.67 -8.97
N SER A 123 -1.63 4.06 -10.10
CA SER A 123 -2.90 4.27 -10.79
C SER A 123 -3.73 2.99 -10.83
N LEU A 124 -4.32 2.65 -9.68
CA LEU A 124 -5.26 1.52 -9.49
C LEU A 124 -6.72 1.95 -9.62
#